data_AF-A0A965PND9-F1
#
_entry.id   AF-A0A965PND9-F1
#
_cell.length_a   1.000
_cell.length_b   1.000
_cell.length_c   1.000
_cell.angle_alpha   90.00
_cell.angle_beta   90.00
_cell.angle_gamma   90.00
#
_symmetry.space_group_name_H-M   'P 1'
#
loop_
_entity.id
_entity.type
_entity.pdbx_description
1 polymer ?
#
loop_
_entity_poly.entity_id
_entity_poly.type
_entity_poly.pdbx_seq_one_letter_code
_entity_poly.pdbx_strand_id
1 'polypeptide(L)'
;MKQTIIDPAISALTYRVNLAERKNEELELLCKQTAESLRQLRQELAANRVTIREDNQRQASAALAGVLDERDIVVPKELRIRPSRIRRGGRRSGGGNRTSQVTAKRWTLWKVQREQGYTFQQIARAWGCNHTAVVHAAMHGFSPYAKRMKGKRK
;
A
#
# COMPACT_ATOMS: atom_id res chain seq x y z
N MET A 1 14.49 -51.38 -75.06
CA MET A 1 14.49 -50.48 -73.88
C MET A 1 13.27 -50.84 -73.03
N LYS A 2 13.46 -51.57 -71.92
CA LYS A 2 12.34 -51.98 -71.05
C LYS A 2 11.83 -50.73 -70.34
N GLN A 3 10.62 -50.31 -70.69
CA GLN A 3 9.92 -49.25 -69.96
C GLN A 3 9.72 -49.75 -68.54
N THR A 4 10.40 -49.11 -67.58
CA THR A 4 10.11 -49.26 -66.16
C THR A 4 8.75 -48.63 -65.91
N ILE A 5 7.69 -49.43 -66.08
CA ILE A 5 6.33 -49.05 -65.68
C ILE A 5 6.37 -48.98 -64.16
N ILE A 6 6.58 -47.78 -63.64
CA ILE A 6 6.41 -47.51 -62.22
C ILE A 6 4.95 -47.85 -61.90
N ASP A 7 4.73 -48.75 -60.95
CA ASP A 7 3.41 -49.15 -60.52
C ASP A 7 2.57 -47.89 -60.19
N PRO A 8 1.40 -47.69 -60.83
CA PRO A 8 0.53 -46.56 -60.58
C PRO A 8 0.22 -46.36 -59.08
N ALA A 9 0.17 -47.44 -58.30
CA ALA A 9 -0.04 -47.38 -56.86
C ALA A 9 1.16 -46.74 -56.13
N ILE A 10 2.39 -47.04 -56.55
CA ILE A 10 3.61 -46.44 -55.98
C ILE A 10 3.65 -44.94 -56.28
N SER A 11 3.36 -44.54 -57.53
CA SER A 11 3.33 -43.12 -57.93
C SER A 11 2.30 -42.29 -57.12
N ALA A 12 1.09 -42.84 -56.93
CA ALA A 12 0.05 -42.18 -56.14
C ALA A 12 0.42 -42.06 -54.65
N LEU A 13 1.09 -43.06 -54.08
CA LEU A 13 1.59 -43.02 -52.70
C LEU A 13 2.70 -41.98 -52.53
N THR A 14 3.67 -41.92 -53.44
CA THR A 14 4.74 -40.91 -53.42
C THR A 14 4.16 -39.50 -53.48
N TYR A 15 3.18 -39.26 -54.36
CA TYR A 15 2.51 -37.95 -54.43
C TYR A 15 1.83 -37.57 -53.12
N ARG A 16 1.10 -38.50 -52.49
CA ARG A 16 0.41 -38.26 -51.22
C ARG A 16 1.39 -37.99 -50.08
N VAL A 17 2.52 -38.70 -50.03
CA VAL A 17 3.58 -38.48 -49.04
C VAL A 17 4.18 -37.08 -49.23
N ASN A 18 4.57 -36.71 -50.46
CA ASN A 18 5.12 -35.39 -50.75
C ASN A 18 4.14 -34.26 -50.40
N LEU A 19 2.84 -34.46 -50.63
CA LEU A 19 1.81 -33.49 -50.26
C LEU A 19 1.66 -33.38 -48.73
N ALA A 20 1.75 -34.50 -48.01
CA ALA A 20 1.69 -34.52 -46.56
C ALA A 20 2.93 -33.86 -45.92
N GLU A 21 4.12 -34.10 -46.47
CA GLU A 21 5.37 -33.47 -46.02
C GLU A 21 5.31 -31.95 -46.18
N ARG A 22 4.86 -31.45 -47.34
CA ARG A 22 4.65 -30.00 -47.55
C ARG A 22 3.66 -29.38 -46.57
N LYS A 23 2.53 -30.07 -46.32
CA LYS A 23 1.55 -29.59 -45.33
C LYS A 23 2.13 -29.59 -43.91
N ASN A 24 2.98 -30.56 -43.57
CA ASN A 24 3.66 -30.56 -42.28
C ASN A 24 4.63 -29.38 -42.16
N GLU A 25 5.42 -29.09 -43.20
CA GLU A 25 6.32 -27.93 -43.21
C GLU A 25 5.56 -26.60 -43.04
N GLU A 26 4.42 -26.44 -43.73
CA GLU A 26 3.54 -25.27 -43.58
C GLU A 26 2.97 -25.15 -42.15
N LEU A 27 2.52 -26.26 -41.57
CA LEU A 27 2.01 -26.28 -40.19
C LEU A 27 3.11 -25.94 -39.18
N GLU A 28 4.32 -26.46 -39.36
CA GLU A 28 5.46 -26.13 -38.50
C GLU A 28 5.80 -24.65 -38.56
N LEU A 29 5.73 -24.04 -39.75
CA LEU A 29 5.97 -22.62 -39.92
C LEU A 29 4.91 -21.78 -39.17
N LEU A 30 3.63 -22.14 -39.31
CA LEU A 30 2.52 -21.46 -38.61
C LEU A 30 2.64 -21.61 -37.08
N CYS A 31 3.03 -22.79 -36.60
CA CYS A 31 3.30 -23.03 -35.19
C CYS A 31 4.44 -22.14 -34.66
N LYS A 32 5.51 -21.94 -35.44
CA LYS A 32 6.62 -21.05 -35.06
C LYS A 32 6.17 -19.59 -34.99
N GLN A 33 5.46 -19.12 -36.03
CA GLN A 33 4.95 -17.74 -36.07
C GLN A 33 3.96 -17.45 -34.92
N THR A 34 3.07 -18.39 -34.60
CA THR A 34 2.12 -18.24 -33.49
C THR A 34 2.81 -18.29 -32.12
N ALA A 35 3.85 -19.11 -31.96
CA ALA A 35 4.66 -19.12 -30.74
C ALA A 35 5.40 -17.79 -30.52
N GLU A 36 5.89 -17.18 -31.59
CA GLU A 36 6.55 -15.86 -31.55
C GLU A 36 5.57 -14.73 -31.23
N SER A 37 4.39 -14.70 -31.86
CA SER A 37 3.38 -13.69 -31.54
C SER A 37 2.87 -13.80 -30.10
N LEU A 38 2.69 -15.02 -29.59
CA LEU A 38 2.36 -15.25 -28.17
C LEU A 38 3.47 -14.79 -27.22
N ARG A 39 4.75 -14.93 -27.60
CA ARG A 39 5.87 -14.39 -26.81
C ARG A 39 5.84 -12.87 -26.77
N GLN A 40 5.62 -12.21 -27.91
CA GLN A 40 5.51 -10.75 -28.01
C GLN A 40 4.36 -10.22 -27.15
N LEU A 41 3.16 -10.80 -27.28
CA LEU A 41 2.00 -10.42 -26.46
C LEU A 41 2.26 -10.60 -24.96
N ARG A 42 2.96 -11.66 -24.55
CA ARG A 42 3.34 -11.85 -23.15
C ARG A 42 4.31 -10.79 -22.64
N GLN A 43 5.27 -10.37 -23.47
CA GLN A 43 6.20 -9.29 -23.13
C GLN A 43 5.47 -7.94 -23.00
N GLU A 44 4.58 -7.63 -23.94
CA GLU A 44 3.76 -6.41 -23.90
C GLU A 44 2.84 -6.38 -22.67
N LEU A 45 2.17 -7.49 -22.35
CA LEU A 45 1.34 -7.58 -21.14
C LEU A 45 2.17 -7.42 -19.86
N ALA A 46 3.39 -7.95 -19.82
CA ALA A 46 4.29 -7.77 -18.69
C ALA A 46 4.70 -6.30 -18.53
N ALA A 47 5.07 -5.63 -19.63
CA ALA A 47 5.41 -4.21 -19.64
C ALA A 47 4.23 -3.34 -19.20
N ASN A 48 3.04 -3.59 -19.76
CA ASN A 48 1.81 -2.86 -19.43
C ASN A 48 1.39 -3.04 -17.96
N ARG A 49 1.66 -4.20 -17.36
CA ARG A 49 1.41 -4.41 -15.93
C ARG A 49 2.29 -3.55 -15.04
N VAL A 50 3.56 -3.35 -15.42
CA VAL A 50 4.49 -2.49 -14.68
C VAL A 50 4.05 -1.04 -14.79
N THR A 51 3.71 -0.57 -15.99
CA THR A 51 3.26 0.82 -16.20
C THR A 51 1.97 1.12 -15.45
N ILE A 52 0.95 0.25 -15.52
CA ILE A 52 -0.30 0.40 -14.76
C ILE A 52 -0.03 0.46 -13.25
N ARG A 53 0.89 -0.36 -12.75
CA ARG A 53 1.26 -0.36 -11.33
C ARG A 53 1.90 0.97 -10.91
N GLU A 54 2.83 1.47 -11.72
CA GLU A 54 3.51 2.74 -11.47
C GLU A 54 2.52 3.91 -11.51
N ASP A 55 1.63 3.96 -12.50
CA ASP A 55 0.64 5.01 -12.63
C ASP A 55 -0.38 4.98 -11.49
N ASN A 56 -0.85 3.81 -11.09
CA ASN A 56 -1.71 3.66 -9.91
C ASN A 56 -0.99 4.15 -8.64
N GLN A 57 0.30 3.87 -8.47
CA GLN A 57 1.07 4.35 -7.33
C GLN A 57 1.26 5.87 -7.35
N ARG A 58 1.53 6.46 -8.52
CA ARG A 58 1.61 7.92 -8.70
C ARG A 58 0.28 8.58 -8.39
N GLN A 59 -0.83 8.08 -8.93
CA GLN A 59 -2.17 8.62 -8.66
C GLN A 59 -2.53 8.51 -7.18
N ALA A 60 -2.24 7.38 -6.53
CA ALA A 60 -2.43 7.23 -5.10
C ALA A 60 -1.60 8.26 -4.31
N SER A 61 -0.33 8.45 -4.66
CA SER A 61 0.53 9.44 -4.00
C SER A 61 0.06 10.88 -4.22
N ALA A 62 -0.43 11.20 -5.42
CA ALA A 62 -0.97 12.53 -5.74
C ALA A 62 -2.29 12.80 -5.00
N ALA A 63 -3.17 11.80 -4.90
CA ALA A 63 -4.39 11.89 -4.09
C ALA A 63 -4.09 12.10 -2.60
N LEU A 64 -2.99 11.53 -2.11
CA LEU A 64 -2.51 11.69 -0.73
C LEU A 64 -1.80 13.03 -0.47
N ALA A 65 -1.25 13.70 -1.50
CA ALA A 65 -0.45 14.92 -1.33
C ALA A 65 -1.21 16.13 -0.76
N GLY A 66 -2.55 16.11 -0.78
CA GLY A 66 -3.40 17.11 -0.13
C GLY A 66 -4.01 16.69 1.20
N VAL A 67 -3.75 15.45 1.64
CA VAL A 67 -4.29 14.92 2.90
C VAL A 67 -3.28 15.21 4.00
N LEU A 68 -3.72 15.92 5.04
CA LEU A 68 -2.92 16.16 6.25
C LEU A 68 -2.36 14.83 6.78
N ASP A 69 -1.04 14.66 6.84
CA ASP A 69 -0.41 13.43 7.33
C ASP A 69 0.02 13.59 8.81
N GLU A 70 -0.03 12.50 9.56
CA GLU A 70 0.44 12.47 10.95
C GLU A 70 1.93 12.79 11.09
N ARG A 71 2.71 12.62 10.01
CA ARG A 71 4.15 12.93 9.94
C ARG A 71 4.45 14.44 9.93
N ASP A 72 3.49 15.26 9.49
CA ASP A 72 3.65 16.72 9.46
C ASP A 72 3.46 17.36 10.84
N ILE A 73 2.94 16.59 11.80
CA ILE A 73 2.74 17.04 13.18
C ILE A 73 4.09 17.10 13.90
N VAL A 74 4.62 18.31 14.08
CA VAL A 74 5.82 18.55 14.89
C VAL A 74 5.49 18.35 16.38
N VAL A 75 6.01 17.26 16.97
CA VAL A 75 5.85 16.95 18.40
C VAL A 75 7.11 17.31 19.18
N PRO A 76 7.07 18.29 20.11
CA PRO A 76 8.20 18.61 20.96
C PRO A 76 8.67 17.40 21.78
N LYS A 77 9.98 17.12 21.76
CA LYS A 77 10.59 15.97 22.46
C LYS A 77 10.26 15.92 23.95
N GLU A 78 10.12 17.08 24.58
CA GLU A 78 9.78 17.25 26.00
C GLU A 78 8.33 16.92 26.32
N LEU A 79 7.41 17.05 25.38
CA LEU A 79 5.98 16.79 25.59
C LEU A 79 5.55 15.42 25.09
N ARG A 80 6.40 14.76 24.29
CA ARG A 80 6.17 13.43 23.72
C ARG A 80 5.95 12.40 24.82
N ILE A 81 4.94 11.55 24.64
CA ILE A 81 4.64 10.48 25.58
C ILE A 81 5.63 9.34 25.31
N ARG A 82 6.40 8.97 26.35
CA ARG A 82 7.32 7.84 26.25
C ARG A 82 6.54 6.53 26.28
N PRO A 83 6.87 5.55 25.44
CA PRO A 83 6.23 4.25 25.45
C PRO A 83 6.43 3.57 26.82
N SER A 84 5.46 2.76 27.23
CA SER A 84 5.63 1.91 28.40
C SER A 84 6.79 0.95 28.18
N ARG A 85 7.58 0.71 29.23
CA ARG A 85 8.68 -0.25 29.21
C ARG A 85 8.33 -1.39 30.15
N ILE A 86 8.52 -2.61 29.69
CA ILE A 86 8.42 -3.80 30.55
C ILE A 86 9.70 -3.84 31.38
N ARG A 87 9.57 -3.80 32.70
CA ARG A 87 10.72 -3.91 33.62
C ARG A 87 10.31 -4.81 34.78
N ARG A 88 11.06 -5.91 34.99
CA ARG A 88 10.82 -6.93 36.03
C ARG A 88 9.39 -7.47 36.00
N GLY A 89 8.95 -8.04 34.87
CA GLY A 89 7.64 -8.70 34.74
C GLY A 89 6.41 -7.78 34.72
N GLY A 90 6.57 -6.47 34.97
CA GLY A 90 5.47 -5.50 34.94
C GLY A 90 5.62 -4.44 33.84
N ARG A 91 4.49 -4.04 33.24
CA ARG A 91 4.43 -2.81 32.40
C ARG A 91 4.60 -1.59 33.30
N ARG A 92 5.77 -0.95 33.23
CA ARG A 92 5.99 0.35 33.87
C ARG A 92 5.79 1.46 32.84
N SER A 93 5.21 2.57 33.28
CA SER A 93 5.18 3.79 32.48
C SER A 93 6.63 4.20 32.15
N GLY A 94 6.86 4.67 30.91
CA GLY A 94 8.18 5.15 30.46
C GLY A 94 8.75 6.33 31.24
N GLY A 95 7.98 6.91 32.19
CA GLY A 95 8.40 7.98 33.09
C GLY A 95 8.53 9.36 32.43
N GLY A 96 8.48 10.43 33.23
CA GLY A 96 8.99 11.76 32.87
C GLY A 96 7.96 12.86 32.56
N ASN A 97 6.87 12.58 31.82
CA ASN A 97 6.05 13.66 31.20
C ASN A 97 4.57 13.63 31.60
N ARG A 98 4.30 13.47 32.91
CA ARG A 98 2.95 13.39 33.48
C ARG A 98 2.58 14.54 34.41
N THR A 99 3.45 15.55 34.54
CA THR A 99 3.12 16.71 35.37
C THR A 99 1.90 17.42 34.82
N SER A 100 1.13 18.00 35.73
CA SER A 100 -0.04 18.83 35.45
C SER A 100 0.22 19.82 34.30
N GLN A 101 1.31 20.56 34.39
CA GLN A 101 1.71 21.59 33.42
C GLN A 101 2.03 21.00 32.05
N VAL A 102 2.71 19.85 31.99
CA VAL A 102 3.05 19.17 30.72
C VAL A 102 1.80 18.65 30.03
N THR A 103 0.84 18.12 30.79
CA THR A 103 -0.46 17.69 30.24
C THR A 103 -1.25 18.87 29.69
N ALA A 104 -1.25 20.01 30.38
CA ALA A 104 -1.88 21.24 29.88
C ALA A 104 -1.26 21.71 28.56
N LYS A 105 0.07 21.81 28.50
CA LYS A 105 0.80 22.17 27.26
C LYS A 105 0.53 21.19 26.11
N ARG A 106 0.36 19.90 26.41
CA ARG A 106 0.01 18.89 25.41
C ARG A 106 -1.40 19.11 24.87
N TRP A 107 -2.37 19.33 25.76
CA TRP A 107 -3.78 19.50 25.38
C TRP A 107 -3.98 20.78 24.58
N THR A 108 -3.27 21.86 24.89
CA THR A 108 -3.30 23.09 24.08
C THR A 108 -2.81 22.85 22.65
N LEU A 109 -1.76 22.05 22.47
CA LEU A 109 -1.25 21.71 21.14
C LEU A 109 -2.20 20.78 20.38
N TRP A 110 -2.81 19.80 21.07
CA TRP A 110 -3.85 18.96 20.47
C TRP A 110 -5.07 19.76 20.02
N LYS A 111 -5.45 20.80 20.77
CA LYS A 111 -6.53 21.72 20.38
C LYS A 111 -6.21 22.42 19.05
N VAL A 112 -5.03 23.03 18.94
CA VAL A 112 -4.57 23.69 17.71
C VAL A 112 -4.53 22.70 16.54
N GLN A 113 -4.04 21.48 16.75
CA GLN A 113 -4.01 20.44 15.72
C GLN A 113 -5.41 20.01 15.27
N ARG A 114 -6.40 19.99 16.18
CA ARG A 114 -7.80 19.74 15.82
C ARG A 114 -8.40 20.87 15.01
N GLU A 115 -8.08 22.13 15.36
CA GLU A 115 -8.51 23.31 14.61
C GLU A 115 -7.90 23.36 13.20
N GLN A 116 -6.68 22.83 13.04
CA GLN A 116 -6.01 22.65 11.73
C GLN A 116 -6.63 21.54 10.87
N GLY A 117 -7.56 20.73 11.41
CA GLY A 117 -8.25 19.67 10.67
C GLY A 117 -7.68 18.26 10.85
N TYR A 118 -6.62 18.06 11.63
CA TYR A 118 -6.10 16.71 11.91
C TYR A 118 -7.11 15.87 12.67
N THR A 119 -7.22 14.59 12.33
CA THR A 119 -8.08 13.65 13.05
C THR A 119 -7.49 13.28 14.42
N PHE A 120 -8.34 12.82 15.34
CA PHE A 120 -7.89 12.34 16.66
C PHE A 120 -6.86 11.21 16.55
N GLN A 121 -6.99 10.35 15.55
CA GLN A 121 -6.10 9.21 15.35
C GLN A 121 -4.73 9.64 14.82
N GLN A 122 -4.68 10.58 13.88
CA GLN A 122 -3.43 11.17 13.38
C GLN A 122 -2.65 11.87 14.50
N ILE A 123 -3.33 12.69 15.30
CA ILE A 123 -2.74 13.33 16.49
C ILE A 123 -2.21 12.26 17.44
N ALA A 124 -2.99 11.23 17.75
CA ALA A 124 -2.56 10.22 18.71
C ALA A 124 -1.32 9.43 18.25
N ARG A 125 -1.25 9.08 16.97
CA ARG A 125 -0.11 8.38 16.37
C ARG A 125 1.14 9.25 16.38
N ALA A 126 1.05 10.50 15.94
CA ALA A 126 2.17 11.45 15.98
C ALA A 126 2.73 11.62 17.41
N TRP A 127 1.84 11.68 18.40
CA TRP A 127 2.20 11.88 19.81
C TRP A 127 2.59 10.59 20.56
N GLY A 128 2.45 9.42 19.93
CA GLY A 128 2.74 8.11 20.52
C GLY A 128 1.80 7.74 21.68
N CYS A 129 0.52 8.15 21.60
CA CYS A 129 -0.49 7.87 22.61
C CYS A 129 -1.72 7.15 22.02
N ASN A 130 -2.62 6.69 22.89
CA ASN A 130 -3.89 6.12 22.46
C ASN A 130 -4.86 7.25 22.06
N HIS A 131 -5.59 7.07 20.95
CA HIS A 131 -6.59 8.03 20.46
C HIS A 131 -7.63 8.41 21.52
N THR A 132 -7.99 7.47 22.40
CA THR A 132 -8.89 7.73 23.53
C THR A 132 -8.40 8.83 24.46
N ALA A 133 -7.08 9.03 24.61
CA ALA A 133 -6.54 10.11 25.41
C ALA A 133 -6.79 11.49 24.79
N VAL A 134 -6.76 11.58 23.46
CA VAL A 134 -7.05 12.81 22.72
C VAL A 134 -8.56 13.08 22.71
N VAL A 135 -9.38 12.04 22.55
CA VAL A 135 -10.84 12.13 22.66
C VAL A 135 -11.24 12.61 24.06
N HIS A 136 -10.66 12.01 25.11
CA HIS A 136 -10.88 12.45 26.49
C HIS A 136 -10.50 13.92 26.69
N ALA A 137 -9.35 14.36 26.15
CA ALA A 137 -8.96 15.76 26.19
C ALA A 137 -10.00 16.66 25.49
N ALA A 138 -10.52 16.25 24.33
CA ALA A 138 -11.53 16.98 23.60
C ALA A 138 -12.87 17.07 24.34
N MET A 139 -13.31 15.99 24.99
CA MET A 139 -14.52 15.98 25.83
C MET A 139 -14.43 16.99 26.99
N HIS A 140 -13.23 17.24 27.49
CA HIS A 140 -12.95 18.24 28.52
C HIS A 140 -12.55 19.61 27.95
N GLY A 141 -12.83 19.88 26.67
CA GLY A 141 -12.53 21.15 26.02
C GLY A 141 -11.03 21.49 25.98
N PHE A 142 -10.18 20.47 25.99
CA PHE A 142 -8.72 20.59 26.10
C PHE A 142 -8.24 21.37 27.34
N SER A 143 -9.03 21.37 28.41
CA SER A 143 -8.64 21.87 29.73
C SER A 143 -8.45 20.72 30.74
N PRO A 144 -7.22 20.40 31.18
CA PRO A 144 -6.98 19.28 32.11
C PRO A 144 -7.60 19.49 33.49
N TYR A 145 -7.91 20.74 33.85
CA TYR A 145 -8.58 21.09 35.09
C TYR A 145 -9.84 21.85 34.72
N ALA A 146 -11.00 21.20 34.86
CA ALA A 146 -12.22 21.95 35.08
C ALA A 146 -11.99 22.80 36.33
N LYS A 147 -12.18 24.13 36.26
CA LYS A 147 -12.27 24.96 37.45
C LYS A 147 -13.32 24.31 38.34
N ARG A 148 -12.88 23.63 39.40
CA ARG A 148 -13.77 23.18 40.46
C ARG A 148 -14.28 24.46 41.09
N MET A 149 -15.42 24.97 40.59
CA MET A 149 -16.12 26.07 41.24
C MET A 149 -16.32 25.60 42.68
N LYS A 150 -15.60 26.21 43.62
CA LYS A 150 -15.86 26.02 45.05
C LYS A 150 -17.32 26.42 45.22
N GLY A 151 -18.22 25.44 45.30
CA GLY A 151 -19.58 25.70 45.70
C GLY A 151 -19.52 26.44 47.01
N LYS A 152 -19.94 27.71 47.02
CA LYS A 152 -20.30 28.38 48.26
C LYS A 152 -21.39 27.50 48.85
N ARG A 153 -21.07 26.75 49.91
CA ARG A 153 -22.08 26.23 50.83
C ARG A 153 -22.87 27.47 51.27
N LYS A 154 -24.12 27.56 50.82
CA LYS A 154 -25.13 28.40 51.48
C LYS A 154 -25.49 27.74 52.80
#